data_AF-A0AAN8EUF5-F1
#
_entry.id   AF-A0AAN8EUF5-F1
#
_cell.length_a   1.000
_cell.length_b   1.000
_cell.length_c   1.000
_cell.angle_alpha   90.00
_cell.angle_beta   90.00
_cell.angle_gamma   90.00
#
_symmetry.space_group_name_H-M   'P 1'
#
loop_
_entity.id
_entity.type
_entity.pdbx_description
1 polymer ?
#
loop_
_entity_poly.entity_id
_entity_poly.type
_entity_poly.pdbx_seq_one_letter_code
_entity_poly.pdbx_strand_id
1 'polypeptide(L)'
;MELKEDQQRRSECAEALLDLLQTTESPEPTQPPSDSPQPEDTSGILNDQQDAGCQTDLTMEDIERMEEHNRAGRSKALDTKFNQESFENNEEKTKFYTGLPNFSVLLQVFQLCEPYITLSVVPLE
;
A
#
# COMPACT_ATOMS: atom_id res chain seq x y z
N MET A 1 10.15 -20.00 -48.08
CA MET A 1 10.82 -20.50 -46.86
C MET A 1 10.10 -19.98 -45.62
N GLU A 2 9.68 -18.71 -45.60
CA GLU A 2 8.86 -18.08 -44.54
C GLU A 2 7.60 -18.84 -44.10
N LEU A 3 6.80 -19.38 -45.04
CA LEU A 3 5.53 -20.04 -44.68
C LEU A 3 5.72 -21.25 -43.74
N LYS A 4 6.87 -21.94 -43.81
CA LYS A 4 7.15 -23.10 -42.95
C LYS A 4 7.60 -22.67 -41.55
N GLU A 5 8.23 -21.51 -41.45
CA GLU A 5 8.72 -20.95 -40.18
C GLU A 5 7.56 -20.37 -39.36
N ASP A 6 6.59 -19.71 -40.00
CA ASP A 6 5.37 -19.26 -39.32
C ASP A 6 4.49 -20.42 -38.84
N GLN A 7 4.42 -21.51 -39.60
CA GLN A 7 3.70 -22.71 -39.14
C GLN A 7 4.41 -23.33 -37.93
N GLN A 8 5.75 -23.41 -37.96
CA GLN A 8 6.55 -23.95 -36.88
C GLN A 8 6.40 -23.10 -35.60
N ARG A 9 6.50 -21.78 -35.70
CA ARG A 9 6.26 -20.85 -34.57
C ARG A 9 4.87 -21.00 -33.98
N ARG A 10 3.84 -21.16 -34.82
CA ARG A 10 2.45 -21.38 -34.36
C ARG A 10 2.29 -22.74 -33.67
N SER A 11 3.01 -23.76 -34.12
CA SER A 11 3.00 -25.09 -33.49
C SER A 11 3.65 -25.05 -32.11
N GLU A 12 4.79 -24.37 -31.97
CA GLU A 12 5.50 -24.21 -30.69
C GLU A 12 4.65 -23.43 -29.67
N CYS A 13 3.98 -22.36 -30.10
CA CYS A 13 3.04 -21.64 -29.23
C CYS A 13 1.84 -22.52 -28.82
N ALA A 14 1.32 -23.34 -29.72
CA ALA A 14 0.21 -24.24 -29.40
C ALA A 14 0.63 -25.33 -28.40
N GLU A 15 1.84 -25.86 -28.52
CA GLU A 15 2.39 -26.87 -27.61
C GLU A 15 2.60 -26.30 -26.19
N ALA A 16 3.17 -25.09 -26.08
CA ALA A 16 3.34 -24.42 -24.79
C ALA A 16 2.00 -24.15 -24.08
N LEU A 17 0.94 -23.81 -24.83
CA LEU A 17 -0.41 -23.61 -24.29
C LEU A 17 -1.04 -24.93 -23.79
N LEU A 18 -0.73 -26.06 -24.40
CA LEU A 18 -1.22 -27.37 -23.95
C LEU A 18 -0.49 -27.84 -22.69
N ASP A 19 0.80 -27.53 -22.54
CA ASP A 19 1.60 -27.85 -21.36
C ASP A 19 1.09 -27.10 -20.10
N LEU A 20 0.69 -25.82 -20.29
CA LEU A 20 0.01 -25.01 -19.27
C LEU A 20 -1.32 -25.63 -18.83
N LEU A 21 -2.11 -26.17 -19.77
CA LEU A 21 -3.40 -26.80 -19.48
C LEU A 21 -3.27 -28.17 -18.81
N GLN A 22 -2.17 -28.90 -19.03
CA GLN A 22 -1.90 -30.17 -18.34
C GLN A 22 -1.51 -29.96 -16.87
N THR A 23 -0.98 -28.78 -16.51
CA THR A 23 -0.75 -28.43 -15.09
C THR A 23 -2.01 -28.00 -14.33
N THR A 24 -3.15 -27.86 -15.02
CA THR A 24 -4.44 -27.47 -14.42
C THR A 24 -5.45 -28.63 -14.47
N GLU A 25 -5.15 -29.75 -13.81
CA GLU A 25 -6.14 -30.81 -13.57
C GLU A 25 -6.75 -30.68 -12.17
N SER A 26 -7.79 -29.84 -11.99
CA SER A 26 -8.88 -30.01 -11.00
C SER A 26 -9.88 -28.84 -10.98
N PRO A 27 -11.17 -29.06 -10.63
CA PRO A 27 -12.27 -28.75 -11.54
C PRO A 27 -13.09 -27.47 -11.23
N GLU A 28 -13.83 -27.11 -12.28
CA GLU A 28 -14.63 -25.92 -12.58
C GLU A 28 -15.96 -25.79 -11.78
N PRO A 29 -16.39 -24.57 -11.39
CA PRO A 29 -17.75 -24.30 -10.93
C PRO A 29 -18.54 -23.42 -11.93
N THR A 30 -19.66 -23.97 -12.39
CA THR A 30 -20.59 -23.42 -13.37
C THR A 30 -21.50 -22.30 -12.82
N GLN A 31 -21.74 -21.30 -13.66
CA GLN A 31 -22.67 -20.15 -13.57
C GLN A 31 -24.17 -20.53 -13.41
N PRO A 32 -25.02 -19.63 -12.85
CA PRO A 32 -26.37 -19.38 -13.43
C PRO A 32 -26.72 -17.87 -13.48
N PRO A 33 -27.82 -17.39 -14.15
CA PRO A 33 -29.07 -18.11 -14.44
C PRO A 33 -29.66 -17.92 -15.86
N SER A 34 -30.46 -18.89 -16.32
CA SER A 34 -31.56 -18.64 -17.27
C SER A 34 -32.64 -19.72 -17.17
N ASP A 35 -33.87 -19.31 -17.47
CA ASP A 35 -35.17 -19.80 -16.99
C ASP A 35 -35.67 -21.17 -17.48
N SER A 36 -36.36 -21.86 -16.56
CA SER A 36 -37.48 -22.83 -16.73
C SER A 36 -37.22 -24.34 -16.95
N PRO A 37 -38.14 -25.22 -16.46
CA PRO A 37 -37.76 -26.38 -15.65
C PRO A 37 -37.94 -27.75 -16.34
N GLN A 38 -37.06 -28.71 -16.03
CA GLN A 38 -37.49 -30.10 -15.79
C GLN A 38 -36.44 -30.90 -14.99
N PRO A 39 -36.88 -31.92 -14.22
CA PRO A 39 -36.13 -32.54 -13.14
C PRO A 39 -35.45 -33.82 -13.58
N GLU A 40 -34.20 -34.02 -13.18
CA GLU A 40 -33.66 -35.36 -13.05
C GLU A 40 -32.57 -35.39 -11.98
N ASP A 41 -32.86 -36.17 -10.94
CA ASP A 41 -32.01 -36.57 -9.83
C ASP A 41 -30.65 -37.08 -10.32
N THR A 42 -29.58 -36.41 -9.93
CA THR A 42 -28.31 -37.09 -9.65
C THR A 42 -27.74 -36.55 -8.35
N SER A 43 -28.10 -37.24 -7.28
CA SER A 43 -27.40 -37.24 -6.01
C SER A 43 -25.91 -37.51 -6.24
N GLY A 44 -25.05 -36.59 -5.81
CA GLY A 44 -23.61 -36.83 -5.82
C GLY A 44 -22.76 -35.58 -5.70
N ILE A 45 -22.20 -35.40 -4.50
CA ILE A 45 -21.01 -34.60 -4.21
C ILE A 45 -21.27 -33.09 -4.11
N LEU A 46 -21.63 -32.67 -2.89
CA LEU A 46 -21.49 -31.31 -2.42
C LEU A 46 -20.00 -30.95 -2.51
N ASN A 47 -19.64 -30.26 -3.59
CA ASN A 47 -18.33 -29.66 -3.75
C ASN A 47 -18.23 -28.56 -2.70
N ASP A 48 -17.43 -28.80 -1.66
CA ASP A 48 -17.08 -27.84 -0.61
C ASP A 48 -16.21 -26.76 -1.28
N GLN A 49 -16.84 -25.86 -2.04
CA GLN A 49 -16.23 -24.63 -2.50
C GLN A 49 -16.07 -23.74 -1.28
N GLN A 50 -15.02 -24.02 -0.51
CA GLN A 50 -14.48 -23.07 0.43
C GLN A 50 -14.07 -21.85 -0.38
N ASP A 51 -14.82 -20.77 -0.14
CA ASP A 51 -14.49 -19.40 -0.46
C ASP A 51 -12.96 -19.24 -0.46
N ALA A 52 -12.37 -19.07 -1.65
CA ALA A 52 -10.98 -18.63 -1.78
C ALA A 52 -10.92 -17.15 -1.40
N GLY A 53 -11.40 -16.82 -0.19
CA GLY A 53 -11.22 -15.54 0.44
C GLY A 53 -9.72 -15.31 0.45
N CYS A 54 -9.30 -14.24 -0.21
CA CYS A 54 -7.91 -13.89 -0.48
C CYS A 54 -7.05 -14.18 0.76
N GLN A 55 -6.39 -15.35 0.77
CA GLN A 55 -5.49 -15.70 1.84
C GLN A 55 -4.26 -14.81 1.65
N THR A 56 -4.25 -13.67 2.31
CA THR A 56 -3.04 -12.89 2.47
C THR A 56 -2.13 -13.66 3.43
N ASP A 57 -0.84 -13.79 3.11
CA ASP A 57 0.19 -14.34 4.01
C ASP A 57 0.39 -13.51 5.31
N LEU A 58 -0.44 -12.49 5.50
CA LEU A 58 -0.43 -11.57 6.62
C LEU A 58 -1.58 -11.92 7.56
N THR A 59 -1.25 -12.16 8.82
CA THR A 59 -2.24 -12.28 9.88
C THR A 59 -2.74 -10.90 10.30
N MET A 60 -3.89 -10.85 10.98
CA MET A 60 -4.37 -9.59 11.59
C MET A 60 -3.34 -8.99 12.55
N GLU A 61 -2.58 -9.83 13.26
CA GLU A 61 -1.49 -9.38 14.14
C GLU A 61 -0.37 -8.67 13.36
N ASP A 62 -0.05 -9.13 12.16
CA ASP A 62 0.97 -8.50 11.32
C ASP A 62 0.52 -7.12 10.81
N ILE A 63 -0.78 -7.00 10.49
CA ILE A 63 -1.39 -5.72 10.12
C ILE A 63 -1.34 -4.75 11.31
N GLU A 64 -1.79 -5.20 12.48
CA GLU A 64 -1.78 -4.39 13.70
C GLU A 64 -0.36 -3.92 14.07
N ARG A 65 0.64 -4.80 13.96
CA ARG A 65 2.05 -4.48 14.22
C ARG A 65 2.59 -3.44 13.22
N MET A 66 2.24 -3.55 11.95
CA MET A 66 2.65 -2.60 10.92
C MET A 66 2.01 -1.23 11.15
N GLU A 67 0.73 -1.20 11.49
CA GLU A 67 0.05 0.05 11.82
C GLU A 67 0.59 0.69 13.09
N GLU A 68 0.91 -0.10 14.12
CA GLU A 68 1.52 0.41 15.35
C GLU A 68 2.88 1.04 15.09
N HIS A 69 3.72 0.42 14.26
CA HIS A 69 4.99 1.02 13.83
C HIS A 69 4.77 2.37 13.11
N ASN A 70 3.75 2.44 12.25
CA ASN A 70 3.37 3.66 11.54
C ASN A 70 2.84 4.74 12.50
N ARG A 71 1.99 4.38 13.46
CA ARG A 71 1.47 5.29 14.49
C ARG A 71 2.61 5.83 15.38
N ALA A 72 3.51 4.97 15.82
CA ALA A 72 4.67 5.36 16.63
C ALA A 72 5.63 6.29 15.88
N GLY A 73 5.88 6.04 14.59
CA GLY A 73 6.68 6.92 13.74
C GLY A 73 6.04 8.30 13.56
N ARG A 74 4.72 8.35 13.36
CA ARG A 74 3.96 9.60 13.22
C ARG A 74 3.89 10.40 14.52
N SER A 75 3.69 9.75 15.68
CA SER A 75 3.73 10.43 16.98
C SER A 75 5.10 11.08 17.25
N LYS A 76 6.20 10.39 16.93
CA LYS A 76 7.56 10.96 17.10
C LYS A 76 7.81 12.16 16.20
N ALA A 77 7.19 12.23 15.02
CA ALA A 77 7.26 13.41 14.16
C ALA A 77 6.51 14.62 14.75
N LEU A 78 5.37 14.37 15.40
CA LEU A 78 4.52 15.40 16.02
C LEU A 78 5.04 15.89 17.38
N ASP A 79 5.81 15.08 18.10
CA ASP A 79 6.44 15.46 19.39
C ASP A 79 7.61 16.46 19.25
N THR A 80 7.84 16.97 18.05
CA THR A 80 8.88 17.96 17.80
C THR A 80 8.51 19.29 18.47
N LYS A 81 9.11 19.58 19.62
CA LYS A 81 8.99 20.89 20.28
C LYS A 81 9.62 21.98 19.40
N PHE A 82 8.83 23.01 19.07
CA PHE A 82 9.30 24.20 18.36
C PHE A 82 9.62 25.32 19.37
N ASN A 83 10.67 25.11 20.15
CA ASN A 83 11.19 26.09 21.09
C ASN A 83 12.70 26.27 20.90
N GLN A 84 13.25 27.35 21.45
CA GLN A 84 14.66 27.72 21.32
C GLN A 84 15.61 26.58 21.72
N GLU A 85 15.43 26.01 22.91
CA GLU A 85 16.28 24.92 23.44
C GLU A 85 16.36 23.72 22.49
N SER A 86 15.26 23.38 21.83
CA SER A 86 15.21 22.22 20.95
C SER A 86 15.97 22.40 19.63
N PHE A 87 16.26 23.65 19.24
CA PHE A 87 17.05 23.95 18.04
C PHE A 87 18.50 24.35 18.35
N GLU A 88 18.78 24.96 19.50
CA GLU A 88 20.11 25.50 19.87
C GLU A 88 21.26 24.51 19.67
N ASN A 89 21.07 23.24 20.05
CA ASN A 89 22.12 22.22 19.98
C ASN A 89 21.83 21.14 18.92
N ASN A 90 20.97 21.43 17.94
CA ASN A 90 20.59 20.47 16.90
C ASN A 90 20.56 21.11 15.51
N GLU A 91 21.73 21.12 14.86
CA GLU A 91 21.90 21.65 13.50
C GLU A 91 21.11 20.86 12.46
N GLU A 92 21.06 19.53 12.57
CA GLU A 92 20.28 18.68 11.65
C GLU A 92 18.80 19.03 11.69
N LYS A 93 18.24 19.18 12.90
CA LYS A 93 16.86 19.62 13.09
C LYS A 93 16.64 21.02 12.54
N THR A 94 17.56 21.95 12.80
CA THR A 94 17.46 23.32 12.28
C THR A 94 17.42 23.31 10.75
N LYS A 95 18.33 22.59 10.12
CA LYS A 95 18.40 22.46 8.67
C LYS A 95 17.18 21.77 8.09
N PHE A 96 16.73 20.69 8.72
CA PHE A 96 15.57 19.93 8.26
C PHE A 96 14.29 20.77 8.25
N TYR A 97 14.02 21.52 9.33
CA TYR A 97 12.75 22.25 9.46
C TYR A 97 12.77 23.67 8.87
N THR A 98 13.92 24.31 8.76
CA THR A 98 14.01 25.72 8.34
C THR A 98 14.79 25.91 7.04
N GLY A 99 15.55 24.91 6.60
CA GLY A 99 16.51 25.03 5.49
C GLY A 99 17.77 25.83 5.84
N LEU A 100 17.86 26.38 7.05
CA LEU A 100 18.99 27.19 7.50
C LEU A 100 20.12 26.31 8.05
N PRO A 101 21.38 26.74 7.92
CA PRO A 101 22.53 25.89 8.26
C PRO A 101 22.61 25.54 9.76
N ASN A 102 22.23 26.45 10.65
CA ASN A 102 22.29 26.25 12.10
C ASN A 102 21.38 27.24 12.85
N PHE A 103 21.28 27.05 14.17
CA PHE A 103 20.42 27.85 15.03
C PHE A 103 20.81 29.33 15.07
N SER A 104 22.10 29.67 15.00
CA SER A 104 22.55 31.07 15.02
C SER A 104 22.00 31.86 13.83
N VAL A 105 21.98 31.25 12.64
CA VAL A 105 21.39 31.88 11.45
C VAL A 105 19.86 31.99 11.60
N LEU A 106 19.20 30.95 12.13
CA LEU A 106 17.77 31.00 12.42
C LEU A 106 17.41 32.14 13.36
N LEU A 107 18.15 32.32 14.46
CA LEU A 107 17.92 33.39 15.42
C LEU A 107 18.13 34.77 14.78
N GLN A 108 19.16 34.93 13.96
CA GLN A 108 19.42 36.20 13.26
C GLN A 108 18.28 36.57 12.30
N VAL A 109 17.76 35.59 11.54
CA VAL A 109 16.60 35.80 10.67
C VAL A 109 15.37 36.16 11.50
N PHE A 110 15.16 35.47 12.62
CA PHE A 110 14.03 35.74 13.51
C PHE A 110 14.07 37.18 14.05
N GLN A 111 15.25 37.67 14.49
CA GLN A 111 15.44 39.05 14.94
C GLN A 111 15.17 40.09 13.83
N LEU A 112 15.49 39.77 12.58
CA LEU A 112 15.19 40.66 11.45
C LEU A 112 13.68 40.72 11.15
N CYS A 113 12.98 39.59 11.35
CA CYS A 113 11.55 39.48 11.10
C CYS A 113 10.69 39.93 12.28
N GLU A 114 11.20 39.85 13.52
CA GLU A 114 10.49 40.15 14.78
C GLU A 114 9.61 41.41 14.70
N PRO A 115 10.09 42.57 14.20
CA PRO A 115 9.29 43.79 14.16
C PRO A 115 8.03 43.70 13.28
N TYR A 116 7.97 42.71 12.40
CA TYR A 116 6.90 42.51 11.43
C TYR A 116 5.96 41.35 11.81
N ILE A 117 6.24 40.64 12.90
CA ILE A 117 5.41 39.54 13.39
C ILE A 117 4.29 40.12 14.26
N THR A 118 3.06 40.14 13.74
CA THR A 118 1.89 40.59 14.50
C THR A 118 1.32 39.44 15.34
N LEU A 119 1.33 39.59 16.66
CA LEU A 119 0.61 38.67 17.56
C LEU A 119 -0.88 38.95 17.47
N SER A 120 -1.64 38.02 16.89
CA SER A 120 -3.10 38.05 16.99
C SER A 120 -3.50 37.62 18.41
N VAL A 121 -3.86 38.58 19.25
CA VAL A 121 -4.49 38.29 20.54
C VAL A 121 -5.92 37.85 20.27
N VAL A 122 -6.23 36.57 20.48
CA VAL A 122 -7.61 36.08 20.48
C VAL A 122 -8.16 36.33 21.89
N PRO A 123 -9.23 37.14 22.06
CA PRO A 123 -9.87 37.29 23.37
C PRO A 123 -10.45 35.95 23.81
N LEU A 124 -10.23 35.59 25.08
CA LEU A 124 -10.98 34.52 25.73
C LEU A 124 -12.40 35.02 25.99
N GLU A 125 -13.40 34.45 25.31
CA GLU A 125 -14.83 34.56 25.70
C GLU A 125 -15.17 33.59 26.83
#